data_AF-A0A6B3QA13-F1
#
_entry.id   AF-A0A6B3QA13-F1
#
_cell.length_a   1.000
_cell.length_b   1.000
_cell.length_c   1.000
_cell.angle_alpha   90.00
_cell.angle_beta   90.00
_cell.angle_gamma   90.00
#
_symmetry.space_group_name_H-M   'P 1'
#
loop_
_entity.id
_entity.type
_entity.pdbx_description
1 polymer ?
#
loop_
_entity_poly.entity_id
_entity_poly.type
_entity_poly.pdbx_seq_one_letter_code
_entity_poly.pdbx_strand_id
1 'polypeptide(L)'
;NLAGLLNSGSGNIGIGNSGNYNTGLGNVGNANTGLLNTGNVNTGIGKAGSYNTGSYNAGDTNTGDLNPGNANTGYLNLGDLNTGWGNIGDLNTGALISGSYSNGILWRGDYQGLIGYSDTLSIPAIPLSVEVNGGIGPIVVPDITIPG
;
A
#
# COMPACT_ATOMS: atom_id res chain seq x y z
N ASN A 1 18.04 10.26 36.45
CA ASN A 1 18.49 10.69 35.12
C ASN A 1 18.86 9.43 34.33
N LEU A 2 17.98 8.99 33.43
CA LEU A 2 18.19 8.01 32.33
C LEU A 2 16.77 7.73 31.78
N ALA A 3 16.26 8.42 30.76
CA ALA A 3 16.51 8.07 29.37
C ALA A 3 16.61 6.52 29.16
N GLY A 4 15.73 5.74 29.80
CA GLY A 4 15.61 4.26 29.87
C GLY A 4 16.82 3.34 29.58
N LEU A 5 16.56 2.06 29.34
CA LEU A 5 17.58 1.00 29.35
C LEU A 5 18.23 0.81 27.97
N LEU A 6 19.55 0.64 27.89
CA LEU A 6 20.29 0.30 26.66
C LEU A 6 20.11 1.31 25.50
N ASN A 7 19.91 2.60 25.80
CA ASN A 7 19.89 3.63 24.78
C ASN A 7 21.31 4.14 24.45
N SER A 8 21.58 4.41 23.17
CA SER A 8 22.80 5.08 22.69
C SER A 8 22.48 6.39 21.97
N GLY A 9 23.23 7.45 22.26
CA GLY A 9 22.98 8.81 21.77
C GLY A 9 22.25 9.69 22.79
N SER A 10 21.52 10.73 22.34
CA SER A 10 20.99 11.78 23.23
C SER A 10 19.46 11.91 23.17
N GLY A 11 18.83 12.24 24.30
CA GLY A 11 17.40 12.56 24.35
C GLY A 11 16.44 11.39 24.10
N ASN A 12 16.92 10.14 24.09
CA ASN A 12 16.07 8.97 23.91
C ASN A 12 15.28 8.64 25.19
N ILE A 13 14.03 8.21 25.04
CA ILE A 13 13.15 7.77 26.13
C ILE A 13 12.64 6.36 25.80
N GLY A 14 12.81 5.41 26.72
CA GLY A 14 12.40 4.01 26.52
C GLY A 14 13.59 3.05 26.46
N ILE A 15 13.54 1.98 25.65
CA ILE A 15 14.53 0.88 25.73
C ILE A 15 15.17 0.60 24.38
N GLY A 16 16.50 0.45 24.34
CA GLY A 16 17.21 -0.08 23.18
C GLY A 16 17.23 0.85 21.96
N ASN A 17 17.02 2.15 22.14
CA ASN A 17 17.02 3.11 21.04
C ASN A 17 18.44 3.59 20.73
N SER A 18 18.77 3.73 19.45
CA SER A 18 20.04 4.26 18.96
C SER A 18 19.84 5.52 18.14
N GLY A 19 20.62 6.57 18.42
CA GLY A 19 20.53 7.87 17.77
C GLY A 19 19.94 8.92 18.72
N ASN A 20 19.08 9.82 18.23
CA ASN A 20 18.63 10.96 19.03
C ASN A 20 17.11 11.14 19.10
N TYR A 21 16.62 11.56 20.26
CA TYR A 21 15.23 11.97 20.47
C TYR A 21 14.18 10.89 20.14
N ASN A 22 14.56 9.61 20.19
CA ASN A 22 13.61 8.53 19.95
C ASN A 22 12.81 8.22 21.22
N THR A 23 11.51 7.96 21.07
CA THR A 23 10.63 7.56 22.16
C THR A 23 10.04 6.18 21.89
N GLY A 24 10.32 5.20 22.74
CA GLY A 24 9.76 3.85 22.66
C GLY A 24 10.81 2.75 22.69
N LEU A 25 10.68 1.73 21.85
CA LEU A 25 11.50 0.52 21.91
C LEU A 25 12.24 0.24 20.60
N GLY A 26 13.56 0.10 20.68
CA GLY A 26 14.38 -0.42 19.58
C GLY A 26 14.40 0.46 18.33
N ASN A 27 14.16 1.76 18.46
CA ASN A 27 14.21 2.66 17.32
C ASN A 27 15.66 3.04 16.98
N VAL A 28 15.96 3.20 15.69
CA VAL A 28 17.28 3.59 15.18
C VAL A 28 17.14 4.86 14.34
N GLY A 29 17.99 5.85 14.58
CA GLY A 29 18.00 7.13 13.87
C GLY A 29 17.47 8.27 14.74
N ASN A 30 16.64 9.16 14.20
CA ASN A 30 16.26 10.39 14.90
C ASN A 30 14.76 10.62 15.01
N ALA A 31 14.31 11.08 16.18
CA ALA A 31 12.95 11.56 16.42
C ALA A 31 11.84 10.54 16.07
N ASN A 32 12.12 9.24 16.19
CA ASN A 32 11.12 8.21 15.97
C ASN A 32 10.31 7.97 17.26
N THR A 33 9.00 7.73 17.12
CA THR A 33 8.11 7.37 18.22
C THR A 33 7.47 6.00 17.94
N GLY A 34 7.57 5.07 18.89
CA GLY A 34 6.97 3.74 18.80
C GLY A 34 8.00 2.61 18.84
N LEU A 35 7.86 1.61 17.98
CA LEU A 35 8.60 0.35 18.07
C LEU A 35 9.35 0.03 16.77
N LEU A 36 10.64 -0.28 16.89
CA LEU A 36 11.45 -0.85 15.81
C LEU A 36 11.44 -0.02 14.52
N ASN A 37 11.40 1.30 14.64
CA ASN A 37 11.50 2.19 13.47
C ASN A 37 12.97 2.50 13.17
N THR A 38 13.36 2.44 11.90
CA THR A 38 14.68 2.87 11.42
C THR A 38 14.56 4.07 10.49
N GLY A 39 15.39 5.10 10.71
CA GLY A 39 15.42 6.35 9.95
C GLY A 39 14.95 7.53 10.79
N ASN A 40 14.12 8.43 10.23
CA ASN A 40 13.83 9.71 10.88
C ASN A 40 12.32 10.03 10.96
N VAL A 41 11.88 10.57 12.10
CA VAL A 41 10.52 11.16 12.25
C VAL A 41 9.40 10.15 11.94
N ASN A 42 9.60 8.86 12.26
CA ASN A 42 8.57 7.85 12.09
C ASN A 42 7.72 7.70 13.36
N THR A 43 6.40 7.56 13.22
CA THR A 43 5.47 7.36 14.36
C THR A 43 4.64 6.09 14.22
N GLY A 44 5.02 5.00 14.90
CA GLY A 44 4.29 3.72 14.90
C GLY A 44 5.23 2.51 14.99
N ILE A 45 5.01 1.48 14.15
CA ILE A 45 5.71 0.19 14.29
C ILE A 45 6.44 -0.22 13.01
N GLY A 46 7.70 -0.64 13.15
CA GLY A 46 8.39 -1.45 12.13
C GLY A 46 8.63 -0.74 10.80
N LYS A 47 8.96 0.55 10.83
CA LYS A 47 9.19 1.36 9.61
C LYS A 47 10.64 1.43 9.21
N ALA A 48 10.88 1.62 7.92
CA ALA A 48 12.18 1.94 7.38
C ALA A 48 12.12 3.17 6.47
N GLY A 49 12.96 4.17 6.71
CA GLY A 49 12.95 5.44 5.99
C GLY A 49 12.48 6.58 6.89
N SER A 50 11.82 7.59 6.35
CA SER A 50 11.52 8.83 7.08
C SER A 50 10.07 9.29 6.94
N TYR A 51 9.58 10.02 7.94
CA TYR A 51 8.27 10.67 7.92
C TYR A 51 7.07 9.73 7.75
N ASN A 52 7.18 8.48 8.19
CA ASN A 52 6.09 7.52 8.06
C ASN A 52 5.21 7.45 9.32
N THR A 53 3.90 7.38 9.17
CA THR A 53 2.89 7.15 10.24
C THR A 53 2.10 5.85 10.00
N GLY A 54 1.75 5.12 11.08
CA GLY A 54 1.17 3.76 10.98
C GLY A 54 2.19 2.62 11.15
N SER A 55 2.13 1.55 10.35
CA SER A 55 2.88 0.32 10.57
C SER A 55 3.49 -0.25 9.29
N TYR A 56 4.72 -0.76 9.38
CA TYR A 56 5.37 -1.52 8.29
C TYR A 56 5.44 -0.79 6.94
N ASN A 57 5.64 0.53 6.96
CA ASN A 57 5.92 1.31 5.76
C ASN A 57 7.44 1.35 5.51
N ALA A 58 7.85 1.16 4.26
CA ALA A 58 9.23 1.24 3.82
C ALA A 58 9.37 2.33 2.76
N GLY A 59 10.35 3.23 2.89
CA GLY A 59 10.47 4.45 2.08
C GLY A 59 10.06 5.67 2.89
N ASP A 60 9.64 6.75 2.21
CA ASP A 60 9.45 8.05 2.85
C ASP A 60 8.02 8.59 2.74
N THR A 61 7.56 9.30 3.78
CA THR A 61 6.29 10.07 3.78
C THR A 61 5.02 9.24 3.61
N ASN A 62 5.00 7.99 4.08
CA ASN A 62 3.80 7.14 4.00
C ASN A 62 2.91 7.25 5.24
N THR A 63 1.59 7.26 5.05
CA THR A 63 0.61 7.22 6.14
C THR A 63 -0.32 6.01 6.01
N GLY A 64 -0.50 5.26 7.10
CA GLY A 64 -1.28 4.03 7.13
C GLY A 64 -0.36 2.81 7.24
N ASP A 65 -0.74 1.66 6.69
CA ASP A 65 -0.02 0.41 6.94
C ASP A 65 0.43 -0.29 5.65
N LEU A 66 1.60 -0.93 5.70
CA LEU A 66 2.12 -1.79 4.65
C LEU A 66 2.23 -1.08 3.30
N ASN A 67 2.80 0.13 3.28
CA ASN A 67 3.05 0.87 2.04
C ASN A 67 4.56 0.93 1.74
N PRO A 68 5.11 0.04 0.90
CA PRO A 68 6.46 0.18 0.37
C PRO A 68 6.51 1.17 -0.81
N GLY A 69 7.46 2.09 -0.76
CA GLY A 69 7.59 3.22 -1.68
C GLY A 69 7.40 4.55 -0.93
N ASN A 70 6.99 5.60 -1.63
CA ASN A 70 6.99 6.96 -1.09
C ASN A 70 5.63 7.64 -1.24
N ALA A 71 5.31 8.49 -0.27
CA ALA A 71 4.16 9.39 -0.30
C ALA A 71 2.81 8.67 -0.50
N ASN A 72 2.68 7.43 -0.02
CA ASN A 72 1.42 6.69 -0.06
C ASN A 72 0.55 6.98 1.15
N THR A 73 -0.77 6.98 0.97
CA THR A 73 -1.76 7.09 2.03
C THR A 73 -2.76 5.95 1.97
N GLY A 74 -2.88 5.17 3.04
CA GLY A 74 -3.82 4.05 3.14
C GLY A 74 -3.11 2.73 3.43
N TYR A 75 -3.52 1.66 2.75
CA TYR A 75 -3.10 0.31 3.08
C TYR A 75 -2.61 -0.46 1.87
N LEU A 76 -1.52 -1.22 2.01
CA LEU A 76 -1.04 -2.15 0.99
C LEU A 76 -0.70 -1.49 -0.37
N ASN A 77 -0.27 -0.22 -0.38
CA ASN A 77 0.11 0.43 -1.62
C ASN A 77 1.60 0.21 -1.92
N LEU A 78 1.90 -0.33 -3.11
CA LEU A 78 3.25 -0.59 -3.59
C LEU A 78 3.58 0.36 -4.75
N GLY A 79 4.67 1.11 -4.60
CA GLY A 79 5.04 2.19 -5.54
C GLY A 79 4.87 3.55 -4.86
N ASP A 80 4.71 4.60 -5.65
CA ASP A 80 4.74 5.98 -5.15
C ASP A 80 3.40 6.71 -5.35
N LEU A 81 3.09 7.65 -4.46
CA LEU A 81 1.98 8.60 -4.59
C LEU A 81 0.58 7.97 -4.70
N ASN A 82 0.37 6.78 -4.11
CA ASN A 82 -0.93 6.13 -4.12
C ASN A 82 -1.79 6.51 -2.90
N THR A 83 -3.08 6.70 -3.12
CA THR A 83 -4.07 6.89 -2.05
C THR A 83 -5.14 5.80 -2.11
N GLY A 84 -5.30 5.03 -1.04
CA GLY A 84 -6.35 4.04 -0.87
C GLY A 84 -5.83 2.65 -0.52
N TRP A 85 -6.34 1.60 -1.16
CA TRP A 85 -6.15 0.21 -0.72
C TRP A 85 -5.62 -0.69 -1.82
N GLY A 86 -4.44 -1.27 -1.63
CA GLY A 86 -3.94 -2.33 -2.51
C GLY A 86 -3.64 -1.85 -3.93
N ASN A 87 -3.12 -0.63 -4.09
CA ASN A 87 -2.70 -0.12 -5.38
C ASN A 87 -1.23 -0.50 -5.64
N ILE A 88 -0.91 -0.94 -6.84
CA ILE A 88 0.43 -1.26 -7.34
C ILE A 88 0.69 -0.34 -8.53
N GLY A 89 1.85 0.31 -8.54
CA GLY A 89 2.20 1.33 -9.53
C GLY A 89 2.23 2.72 -8.90
N ASP A 90 2.15 3.76 -9.72
CA ASP A 90 2.33 5.14 -9.25
C ASP A 90 1.10 6.02 -9.50
N LEU A 91 0.86 6.97 -8.59
CA LEU A 91 -0.16 8.02 -8.71
C LEU A 91 -1.59 7.47 -8.91
N ASN A 92 -1.99 6.51 -8.10
CA ASN A 92 -3.35 5.98 -8.12
C ASN A 92 -4.19 6.50 -6.95
N THR A 93 -5.49 6.73 -7.19
CA THR A 93 -6.46 6.98 -6.12
C THR A 93 -7.60 5.98 -6.20
N GLY A 94 -7.73 5.13 -5.17
CA GLY A 94 -8.81 4.16 -5.08
C GLY A 94 -8.33 2.80 -4.56
N ALA A 95 -8.84 1.71 -5.12
CA ALA A 95 -8.54 0.38 -4.60
C ALA A 95 -8.29 -0.68 -5.66
N LEU A 96 -7.35 -1.59 -5.38
CA LEU A 96 -7.07 -2.76 -6.20
C LEU A 96 -6.70 -2.38 -7.65
N ILE A 97 -5.86 -1.35 -7.79
CA ILE A 97 -5.32 -0.89 -9.07
C ILE A 97 -3.94 -1.52 -9.28
N SER A 98 -3.64 -2.07 -10.45
CA SER A 98 -2.31 -2.62 -10.77
C SER A 98 -1.52 -1.84 -11.83
N GLY A 99 -2.08 -0.72 -12.32
CA GLY A 99 -1.41 0.21 -13.22
C GLY A 99 -1.11 1.55 -12.53
N SER A 100 -0.75 2.57 -13.30
CA SER A 100 -0.41 3.91 -12.81
C SER A 100 -1.42 4.96 -13.30
N TYR A 101 -1.41 6.14 -12.68
CA TYR A 101 -2.23 7.29 -13.09
C TYR A 101 -3.75 7.02 -13.13
N SER A 102 -4.26 6.14 -12.27
CA SER A 102 -5.66 5.69 -12.33
C SER A 102 -6.49 6.11 -11.12
N ASN A 103 -7.79 6.31 -11.33
CA ASN A 103 -8.76 6.60 -10.27
C ASN A 103 -9.89 5.56 -10.29
N GLY A 104 -10.25 4.99 -9.13
CA GLY A 104 -11.39 4.08 -9.02
C GLY A 104 -11.03 2.72 -8.43
N ILE A 105 -11.68 1.64 -8.90
CA ILE A 105 -11.50 0.31 -8.33
C ILE A 105 -11.23 -0.73 -9.43
N LEU A 106 -10.42 -1.74 -9.09
CA LEU A 106 -10.20 -2.94 -9.93
C LEU A 106 -9.58 -2.67 -11.31
N TRP A 107 -8.76 -1.63 -11.43
CA TRP A 107 -8.06 -1.33 -12.67
C TRP A 107 -6.80 -2.16 -12.85
N ARG A 108 -6.54 -2.59 -14.09
CA ARG A 108 -5.35 -3.40 -14.43
C ARG A 108 -4.33 -2.70 -15.31
N GLY A 109 -4.67 -1.54 -15.85
CA GLY A 109 -3.84 -0.77 -16.77
C GLY A 109 -3.65 0.65 -16.28
N ASP A 110 -2.86 1.40 -17.04
CA ASP A 110 -2.58 2.80 -16.74
C ASP A 110 -3.72 3.71 -17.22
N TYR A 111 -3.82 4.90 -16.63
CA TYR A 111 -4.76 5.95 -17.02
C TYR A 111 -6.23 5.49 -17.07
N GLN A 112 -6.68 4.77 -16.03
CA GLN A 112 -8.05 4.30 -15.92
C GLN A 112 -8.90 5.20 -15.01
N GLY A 113 -10.20 5.30 -15.30
CA GLY A 113 -11.13 6.13 -14.55
C GLY A 113 -10.80 7.62 -14.54
N LEU A 114 -10.10 8.11 -15.57
CA LEU A 114 -9.96 9.54 -15.83
C LEU A 114 -11.30 10.10 -16.33
N ILE A 115 -11.63 11.33 -15.90
CA ILE A 115 -12.78 12.07 -16.43
C ILE A 115 -12.60 12.24 -17.95
N GLY A 116 -13.42 11.54 -18.74
CA GLY A 116 -13.40 11.60 -20.21
C GLY A 116 -12.72 10.43 -20.94
N TYR A 117 -12.21 9.43 -20.22
CA TYR A 117 -11.65 8.21 -20.82
C TYR A 117 -12.52 7.01 -20.46
N SER A 118 -13.19 6.41 -21.46
CA SER A 118 -13.96 5.17 -21.30
C SER A 118 -13.22 4.02 -21.96
N ASP A 119 -12.44 3.25 -21.19
CA ASP A 119 -11.94 1.98 -21.66
C ASP A 119 -13.03 0.91 -21.46
N THR A 120 -13.47 0.31 -22.56
CA THR A 120 -14.35 -0.85 -22.52
C THR A 120 -13.54 -2.03 -21.99
N LEU A 121 -13.70 -2.34 -20.70
CA LEU A 121 -13.04 -3.49 -20.09
C LEU A 121 -13.63 -4.80 -20.65
N SER A 122 -12.96 -5.39 -21.64
CA SER A 122 -13.25 -6.77 -22.06
C SER A 122 -12.73 -7.72 -20.97
N ILE A 123 -13.66 -8.28 -20.20
CA ILE A 123 -13.37 -9.40 -19.30
C ILE A 123 -13.53 -10.67 -20.14
N PRO A 124 -12.44 -11.38 -20.49
CA PRO A 124 -12.57 -12.63 -21.24
C PRO A 124 -13.45 -13.60 -20.43
N ALA A 125 -14.42 -14.23 -21.10
CA ALA A 125 -15.32 -15.18 -20.48
C ALA A 125 -14.51 -16.26 -19.74
N ILE A 126 -14.83 -16.50 -18.46
CA ILE A 126 -14.33 -17.66 -17.74
C ILE A 126 -15.13 -18.85 -18.26
N PRO A 127 -14.52 -19.82 -18.97
CA PRO A 127 -15.27 -20.98 -19.45
C PRO A 127 -15.76 -21.78 -18.23
N LEU A 128 -17.08 -21.81 -18.03
CA LEU A 128 -17.71 -22.72 -17.09
C LEU A 128 -18.03 -24.02 -17.83
N SER A 129 -17.28 -25.09 -17.58
CA SER A 129 -17.63 -26.43 -18.04
C SER A 129 -18.67 -27.03 -17.08
N VAL A 130 -19.94 -26.98 -17.46
CA VAL A 130 -20.98 -27.83 -16.85
C VAL A 130 -21.09 -29.08 -17.70
N GLU A 131 -20.65 -30.22 -17.18
CA GLU A 131 -20.85 -31.51 -17.83
C GLU A 131 -22.31 -31.93 -17.63
N VAL A 132 -23.17 -31.58 -18.60
CA VAL A 132 -24.53 -32.11 -18.69
C VAL A 132 -24.44 -33.38 -19.53
N ASN A 133 -24.50 -34.54 -18.86
CA ASN A 133 -24.55 -35.84 -19.52
C ASN A 133 -25.91 -36.02 -20.22
N GLY A 134 -26.11 -35.34 -21.34
CA GLY A 134 -27.37 -35.33 -22.07
C GLY A 134 -27.36 -34.44 -23.32
N GLY A 135 -26.70 -34.88 -24.40
CA GLY A 135 -27.14 -34.65 -25.79
C GLY A 135 -27.23 -33.24 -26.38
N ILE A 136 -26.86 -32.17 -25.67
CA ILE A 136 -26.82 -30.80 -26.22
C ILE A 136 -25.37 -30.33 -26.31
N GLY A 137 -24.99 -29.81 -27.48
CA GLY A 137 -23.63 -29.39 -27.81
C GLY A 137 -23.09 -28.26 -26.92
N PRO A 138 -21.83 -27.82 -27.13
CA PRO A 138 -21.17 -26.86 -26.26
C PRO A 138 -22.00 -25.57 -26.11
N ILE A 139 -22.35 -25.24 -24.87
CA ILE A 139 -23.00 -23.97 -24.54
C ILE A 139 -21.96 -22.88 -24.67
N VAL A 140 -22.08 -22.06 -25.72
CA VAL A 140 -21.27 -20.85 -25.89
C VAL A 140 -21.99 -19.73 -25.12
N VAL A 141 -21.35 -19.22 -24.07
CA VAL A 141 -21.84 -18.03 -23.36
C VAL A 141 -21.34 -16.80 -24.12
N PRO A 142 -22.23 -15.93 -24.63
CA PRO A 142 -21.81 -14.70 -25.31
C PRO A 142 -21.20 -13.71 -24.33
N ASP A 143 -20.37 -12.81 -24.84
CA ASP A 143 -19.82 -11.70 -24.07
C ASP A 143 -20.96 -10.82 -23.51
N ILE A 144 -20.83 -10.40 -22.25
CA ILE A 144 -21.76 -9.44 -21.63
C ILE A 144 -21.22 -8.04 -21.86
N THR A 145 -21.99 -7.22 -22.60
CA THR A 145 -21.76 -5.78 -22.71
C THR A 145 -22.47 -5.07 -21.56
N ILE A 146 -21.73 -4.41 -20.67
CA ILE A 146 -22.31 -3.52 -19.65
C ILE A 146 -22.34 -2.09 -20.22
N PRO A 147 -23.51 -1.44 -20.28
CA PRO A 147 -23.61 -0.05 -20.72
C PRO A 147 -22.98 0.89 -19.69
N GLY A 148 -22.23 1.87 -20.19
CA GLY A 148 -21.60 2.94 -19.41
C GLY A 148 -22.57 4.00 -18.92
#